data_AF-A0A927KHF0-F1
#
_entry.id   AF-A0A927KHF0-F1
#
_cell.length_a   1.000
_cell.length_b   1.000
_cell.length_c   1.000
_cell.angle_alpha   90.00
_cell.angle_beta   90.00
_cell.angle_gamma   90.00
#
_symmetry.space_group_name_H-M   'P 1'
#
loop_
_entity.id
_entity.type
_entity.pdbx_description
1 polymer ?
#
loop_
_entity_poly.entity_id
_entity_poly.type
_entity_poly.pdbx_seq_one_letter_code
_entity_poly.pdbx_strand_id
1 'polypeptide(L)'
;MDAYLPYLLTMLGHLLPQLLATIAVLVLLWSWAPVAPGRAHALAGASIMVAACVLRGIAAGIQAWLTFGTASAMALMPLLAGVNILFSVMEAVGVVLLGWGAVKAMQAARGVA
;
A
#
# COMPACT_ATOMS: atom_id res chain seq x y z
N MET A 1 28.45 -1.58 9.00
CA MET A 1 27.12 -1.06 8.56
C MET A 1 27.02 -1.03 7.03
N ASP A 2 27.99 -1.60 6.31
CA ASP A 2 28.17 -1.42 4.87
C ASP A 2 27.14 -2.17 4.02
N ALA A 3 26.51 -3.20 4.60
CA ALA A 3 25.41 -3.95 3.99
C ALA A 3 24.01 -3.39 4.31
N TYR A 4 23.89 -2.43 5.24
CA TYR A 4 22.59 -1.86 5.64
C TYR A 4 21.93 -1.07 4.50
N LEU A 5 22.69 -0.14 3.91
CA LEU A 5 22.21 0.73 2.85
C LEU A 5 21.78 -0.05 1.58
N PRO A 6 22.58 -0.99 1.04
CA PRO A 6 22.15 -1.77 -0.12
C PRO A 6 20.94 -2.67 0.21
N TYR A 7 20.84 -3.22 1.42
CA TYR A 7 19.67 -3.99 1.84
C TYR A 7 18.40 -3.13 1.87
N LEU A 8 18.49 -1.93 2.47
CA LEU A 8 17.37 -0.99 2.57
C LEU A 8 16.94 -0.45 1.19
N LEU A 9 17.90 -0.09 0.33
CA LEU A 9 17.63 0.34 -1.04
C LEU A 9 16.95 -0.77 -1.85
N THR A 10 17.34 -2.02 -1.67
CA THR A 10 16.71 -3.15 -2.36
C THR A 10 15.24 -3.31 -1.93
N MET A 11 14.97 -3.23 -0.62
CA MET A 11 13.61 -3.29 -0.08
C MET A 11 12.74 -2.12 -0.54
N LEU A 12 13.27 -0.90 -0.52
CA LEU A 12 12.56 0.27 -1.05
C LEU A 12 12.33 0.17 -2.55
N GLY A 13 13.31 -0.34 -3.30
CA GLY A 13 13.20 -0.55 -4.74
C GLY A 13 12.06 -1.49 -5.13
N HIS A 14 11.74 -2.48 -4.29
CA HIS A 14 10.58 -3.37 -4.51
C HIS A 14 9.24 -2.72 -4.14
N LEU A 15 9.22 -1.79 -3.19
CA LEU A 15 8.02 -1.06 -2.78
C LEU A 15 7.68 0.11 -3.72
N LEU A 16 8.69 0.69 -4.37
CA LEU A 16 8.57 1.90 -5.18
C LEU A 16 7.55 1.76 -6.35
N PRO A 17 7.51 0.66 -7.12
CA PRO A 17 6.53 0.48 -8.19
C PRO A 17 5.09 0.46 -7.68
N GLN A 18 4.86 -0.21 -6.55
CA GLN A 18 3.53 -0.30 -5.93
C GLN A 18 3.09 1.06 -5.38
N LEU A 19 4.00 1.82 -4.76
CA LEU A 19 3.73 3.18 -4.30
C LEU A 19 3.37 4.10 -5.47
N LEU A 20 4.15 4.07 -6.56
CA LEU A 20 3.89 4.88 -7.75
C LEU A 20 2.53 4.54 -8.38
N ALA A 21 2.21 3.25 -8.51
CA ALA A 21 0.94 2.81 -9.07
C ALA A 21 -0.26 3.28 -8.22
N THR A 22 -0.17 3.12 -6.90
CA THR A 22 -1.26 3.52 -5.98
C THR A 22 -1.45 5.04 -5.91
N ILE A 23 -0.36 5.81 -5.93
CA ILE A 23 -0.43 7.28 -6.05
C ILE A 23 -1.03 7.71 -7.39
N ALA A 24 -0.60 7.10 -8.50
CA ALA A 24 -1.14 7.42 -9.82
C ALA A 24 -2.65 7.17 -9.88
N VAL A 25 -3.12 6.05 -9.34
CA VAL A 25 -4.57 5.75 -9.22
C VAL A 25 -5.29 6.81 -8.39
N LEU A 26 -4.72 7.21 -7.25
CA LEU A 26 -5.32 8.25 -6.40
C LEU A 26 -5.41 9.60 -7.13
N VAL A 27 -4.36 10.02 -7.82
CA VAL A 27 -4.32 11.25 -8.61
C VAL A 27 -5.33 11.21 -9.75
N LEU A 28 -5.42 10.09 -10.49
CA LEU A 28 -6.40 9.91 -11.55
C LEU A 28 -7.84 10.01 -11.01
N LEU A 29 -8.13 9.36 -9.88
CA LEU A 29 -9.45 9.41 -9.22
C LEU A 29 -9.78 10.80 -8.65
N TRP A 30 -8.78 11.55 -8.22
CA TRP A 30 -9.00 12.86 -7.62
C TRP A 30 -9.15 13.96 -8.66
N SER A 31 -8.28 13.97 -9.68
CA SER A 31 -8.20 15.06 -10.67
C SER A 31 -9.04 14.82 -11.92
N TRP A 32 -9.26 13.56 -12.32
CA TRP A 32 -9.85 13.25 -13.63
C TRP A 32 -11.17 12.49 -13.56
N ALA A 33 -11.46 11.78 -12.46
CA ALA A 33 -12.69 11.01 -12.37
C ALA A 33 -13.93 11.88 -12.09
N PRO A 34 -15.00 11.78 -12.92
CA PRO A 34 -16.26 12.46 -12.67
C PRO A 34 -16.92 11.96 -11.38
N VAL A 35 -17.81 12.77 -10.81
CA VAL A 35 -18.58 12.39 -9.61
C VAL A 35 -19.56 11.26 -9.98
N ALA A 36 -19.10 10.02 -9.83
CA ALA A 36 -19.85 8.80 -10.14
C ALA A 36 -20.08 7.95 -8.87
N PRO A 37 -21.18 7.17 -8.82
CA PRO A 37 -21.40 6.23 -7.73
C PRO A 37 -20.27 5.20 -7.71
N GLY A 38 -19.59 5.08 -6.57
CA GLY A 38 -18.40 4.24 -6.41
C GLY A 38 -17.08 5.00 -6.27
N ARG A 39 -17.02 6.30 -6.66
CA ARG A 39 -15.81 7.13 -6.53
C ARG A 39 -15.29 7.20 -5.09
N ALA A 40 -16.17 7.35 -4.11
CA ALA A 40 -15.77 7.38 -2.69
C ALA A 40 -15.13 6.07 -2.23
N HIS A 41 -15.61 4.92 -2.74
CA HIS A 41 -15.04 3.61 -2.40
C HIS A 41 -13.67 3.44 -3.08
N ALA A 42 -13.55 3.84 -4.35
CA ALA A 42 -12.28 3.80 -5.06
C ALA A 42 -11.22 4.73 -4.43
N LEU A 43 -11.61 5.95 -4.02
CA LEU A 43 -10.72 6.88 -3.31
C LEU A 43 -10.28 6.32 -1.95
N ALA A 44 -11.20 5.73 -1.19
CA ALA A 44 -10.88 5.07 0.08
C ALA A 44 -9.94 3.87 -0.12
N GLY A 45 -10.17 3.06 -1.16
CA GLY A 45 -9.30 1.92 -1.49
C GLY A 45 -7.89 2.39 -1.87
N ALA A 46 -7.79 3.37 -2.76
CA ALA A 46 -6.50 3.95 -3.16
C ALA A 46 -5.74 4.57 -1.98
N SER A 47 -6.43 5.31 -1.10
CA SER A 47 -5.78 5.93 0.07
C SER A 47 -5.29 4.91 1.09
N ILE A 48 -6.05 3.84 1.33
CA ILE A 48 -5.63 2.72 2.19
C ILE A 48 -4.38 2.05 1.61
N MET A 49 -4.33 1.83 0.29
CA MET A 49 -3.15 1.22 -0.34
C MET A 49 -1.91 2.12 -0.24
N VAL A 50 -2.05 3.43 -0.44
CA VAL A 50 -0.95 4.39 -0.24
C VAL A 50 -0.47 4.35 1.22
N ALA A 51 -1.38 4.38 2.19
CA ALA A 51 -1.03 4.32 3.61
C ALA A 51 -0.31 3.02 3.97
N ALA A 52 -0.81 1.86 3.49
CA ALA A 52 -0.17 0.57 3.72
C ALA A 52 1.23 0.51 3.10
N CYS A 53 1.42 1.07 1.90
CA CYS A 53 2.71 1.09 1.22
C CYS A 53 3.73 1.97 1.97
N VAL A 54 3.30 3.12 2.50
CA VAL A 54 4.14 3.98 3.37
C VAL A 54 4.52 3.25 4.65
N LEU A 55 3.55 2.62 5.32
CA LEU A 55 3.79 1.85 6.55
C LEU A 55 4.76 0.67 6.31
N ARG A 56 4.66 -0.02 5.17
CA ARG A 56 5.63 -1.04 4.76
C ARG A 56 7.01 -0.48 4.51
N GLY A 57 7.12 0.72 3.92
CA GLY A 57 8.41 1.42 3.78
C GLY A 57 9.08 1.70 5.13
N ILE A 58 8.30 2.18 6.11
CA ILE A 58 8.78 2.40 7.48
C ILE A 58 9.19 1.06 8.12
N ALA A 59 8.35 0.02 7.99
CA ALA A 59 8.63 -1.31 8.53
C ALA A 59 9.87 -1.94 7.89
N ALA A 60 10.13 -1.72 6.60
CA ALA A 60 11.36 -2.17 5.94
C ALA A 60 12.61 -1.47 6.51
N GLY A 61 12.50 -0.18 6.84
CA GLY A 61 13.56 0.55 7.55
C GLY A 61 13.84 -0.02 8.94
N ILE A 62 12.78 -0.28 9.71
CA ILE A 62 12.88 -0.93 11.03
C ILE A 62 13.46 -2.34 10.87
N GLN A 63 13.03 -3.10 9.85
CA GLN A 63 13.54 -4.44 9.59
C GLN A 63 15.05 -4.42 9.33
N ALA A 64 15.50 -3.55 8.44
CA ALA A 64 16.92 -3.38 8.15
C ALA A 64 17.69 -3.04 9.43
N TRP A 65 17.16 -2.13 10.26
CA TRP A 65 17.81 -1.73 11.51
C TRP A 65 17.93 -2.90 12.50
N LEU A 66 16.87 -3.70 12.66
CA LEU A 66 16.88 -4.87 13.54
C LEU A 66 17.81 -5.99 13.03
N THR A 67 17.88 -6.21 11.71
CA THR A 67 18.74 -7.23 11.08
C THR A 67 20.23 -6.93 11.27
N PHE A 68 20.62 -5.65 11.23
CA PHE A 68 22.01 -5.22 11.44
C PHE A 68 22.28 -4.71 12.86
N GLY A 69 21.33 -4.91 13.78
CA GLY A 69 21.40 -4.49 15.18
C GLY A 69 21.98 -5.56 16.11
N THR A 70 21.68 -5.45 17.41
CA THR A 70 22.10 -6.43 18.42
C THR A 70 21.24 -7.70 18.40
N ALA A 71 21.74 -8.80 18.96
CA ALA A 71 20.97 -10.04 19.09
C ALA A 71 19.62 -9.86 19.83
N SER A 72 19.59 -8.95 20.82
CA SER A 72 18.36 -8.58 21.53
C SER A 72 17.34 -7.83 20.67
N ALA A 73 17.80 -7.02 19.71
CA ALA A 73 16.93 -6.34 18.76
C ALA A 73 16.29 -7.34 17.77
N MET A 74 17.06 -8.34 17.35
CA MET A 74 16.60 -9.38 16.42
C MET A 74 15.43 -10.21 16.98
N ALA A 75 15.27 -10.28 18.31
CA ALA A 75 14.12 -10.91 18.97
C ALA A 75 12.77 -10.23 18.66
N LEU A 76 12.77 -8.98 18.16
CA LEU A 76 11.57 -8.26 17.75
C LEU A 76 11.11 -8.59 16.31
N MET A 77 11.89 -9.38 15.55
CA MET A 77 11.53 -9.79 14.18
C MET A 77 10.15 -10.45 14.05
N PRO A 78 9.72 -11.37 14.93
CA PRO A 78 8.39 -11.99 14.82
C PRO A 78 7.24 -10.99 14.96
N LEU A 79 7.40 -9.98 15.82
CA LEU A 79 6.42 -8.90 15.97
C LEU A 79 6.29 -8.11 14.66
N LEU A 80 7.43 -7.77 14.05
CA LEU A 80 7.44 -7.06 12.77
C LEU A 80 6.84 -7.89 11.63
N ALA A 81 7.02 -9.22 11.64
CA ALA A 81 6.35 -10.11 10.70
C ALA A 81 4.82 -10.07 10.87
N GLY A 82 4.32 -10.11 12.10
CA GLY A 82 2.88 -9.96 12.39
C GLY A 82 2.30 -8.63 11.91
N VAL A 83 3.05 -7.54 12.09
CA VAL A 83 2.66 -6.20 11.59
C VAL A 83 2.62 -6.17 10.06
N ASN A 84 3.56 -6.80 9.37
CA ASN A 84 3.54 -6.88 7.90
C ASN A 84 2.36 -7.68 7.35
N ILE A 85 1.89 -8.70 8.08
CA ILE A 85 0.67 -9.43 7.72
C ILE A 85 -0.55 -8.49 7.80
N LEU A 86 -0.65 -7.67 8.83
CA LEU A 86 -1.73 -6.68 8.96
C LEU A 86 -1.72 -5.68 7.80
N PHE A 87 -0.54 -5.21 7.36
CA PHE A 87 -0.45 -4.35 6.18
C PHE A 87 -0.90 -5.05 4.89
N SER A 88 -0.61 -6.34 4.75
CA SER A 88 -1.09 -7.14 3.61
C SER A 88 -2.62 -7.26 3.59
N VAL A 89 -3.24 -7.38 4.78
CA VAL A 89 -4.70 -7.36 4.91
C VAL A 89 -5.27 -5.99 4.52
N MET A 90 -4.62 -4.89 4.92
CA MET A 90 -5.04 -3.54 4.52
C MET A 90 -4.96 -3.36 2.99
N GLU A 91 -3.91 -3.85 2.34
CA GLU A 91 -3.78 -3.81 0.88
C GLU A 91 -4.91 -4.61 0.20
N ALA A 92 -5.24 -5.79 0.71
CA ALA A 92 -6.35 -6.59 0.19
C ALA A 92 -7.69 -5.85 0.29
N VAL A 93 -7.96 -5.19 1.43
CA VAL A 93 -9.15 -4.33 1.58
C VAL A 93 -9.14 -3.18 0.57
N GLY A 94 -7.98 -2.55 0.35
CA GLY A 94 -7.81 -1.50 -0.64
C GLY A 94 -8.17 -1.94 -2.06
N VAL A 95 -7.70 -3.13 -2.47
CA VAL A 95 -8.02 -3.73 -3.78
C VAL A 95 -9.52 -4.03 -3.91
N VAL A 96 -10.13 -4.59 -2.87
CA VAL A 96 -11.58 -4.87 -2.86
C VAL A 96 -12.39 -3.59 -3.02
N LEU A 97 -12.02 -2.51 -2.33
CA LEU A 97 -12.71 -1.22 -2.42
C LEU A 97 -12.55 -0.57 -3.81
N LEU A 98 -11.38 -0.70 -4.43
CA LEU A 98 -11.14 -0.26 -5.81
C LEU A 98 -12.01 -1.04 -6.80
N GLY A 99 -12.03 -2.37 -6.70
CA GLY A 99 -12.87 -3.23 -7.55
C GLY A 99 -14.36 -2.93 -7.37
N TRP A 100 -14.81 -2.75 -6.12
CA TRP A 100 -16.19 -2.39 -5.81
C TRP A 100 -16.58 -1.01 -6.36
N GLY A 101 -15.68 -0.04 -6.25
CA GLY A 101 -15.85 1.29 -6.86
C GLY A 101 -15.99 1.21 -8.38
N ALA A 102 -15.17 0.39 -9.04
CA ALA A 102 -15.23 0.15 -10.48
C ALA A 102 -16.54 -0.53 -10.90
N VAL A 103 -17.00 -1.54 -10.16
CA VAL A 103 -18.28 -2.22 -10.42
C VAL A 103 -19.46 -1.26 -10.33
N LYS A 104 -19.51 -0.43 -9.28
CA LYS A 104 -20.57 0.59 -9.13
C LYS A 104 -20.56 1.61 -10.27
N ALA A 105 -19.38 2.05 -10.69
CA ALA A 105 -19.24 2.98 -11.82
C ALA A 105 -19.74 2.35 -13.14
N MET A 106 -19.42 1.07 -13.40
CA MET A 106 -19.89 0.34 -14.58
C MET A 106 -21.40 0.09 -14.56
N GLN A 107 -21.98 -0.20 -13.40
CA GLN A 107 -23.43 -0.38 -13.25
C GLN A 107 -24.19 0.92 -13.50
N ALA A 108 -23.68 2.05 -13.01
CA ALA A 108 -24.29 3.35 -13.29
C ALA A 108 -24.21 3.74 -14.76
N ALA A 109 -23.13 3.39 -15.46
CA ALA A 109 -23.03 3.56 -16.90
C ALA A 109 -24.05 2.69 -17.67
N ARG A 110 -24.32 1.46 -17.20
CA ARG A 110 -25.36 0.58 -17.78
C ARG A 110 -26.78 1.10 -17.60
N GLY A 111 -27.06 1.83 -16.52
CA GLY A 111 -28.40 2.41 -16.29
C GLY A 111 -28.73 3.64 -17.15
N VAL A 112 -27.75 4.13 -17.93
CA VAL A 112 -27.87 5.31 -18.81
C VAL A 112 -27.92 4.91 -20.30
N ALA A 113 -27.69 3.63 -20.62
CA ALA A 113 -27.76 3.05 -21.97
C ALA A 113 -29.13 2.42 -22.24
#